data_AF-A0A822B4I7-F1
#
_entry.id   AF-A0A822B4I7-F1
#
_cell.length_a   1.000
_cell.length_b   1.000
_cell.length_c   1.000
_cell.angle_alpha   90.00
_cell.angle_beta   90.00
_cell.angle_gamma   90.00
#
_symmetry.space_group_name_H-M   'P 1'
#
loop_
_entity.id
_entity.type
_entity.pdbx_description
1 polymer ?
#
loop_
_entity_poly.entity_id
_entity_poly.type
_entity_poly.pdbx_seq_one_letter_code
_entity_poly.pdbx_strand_id
1 'polypeptide(L)'
;MSFFSASARPNLKHRATVFSLGNRDCVLKQELEAPIMVPHAQQKADIKVMESLVHQLNLNDFVFQHPFEYLFRSEQFALLDNCCREYLFLCDFFMLDNRAAPKFFMDIFEKTFKLMQKNFESYVSDSFDPIAILLCMHLVYRYQVIANKRSVPILNKFHEILISICENRFEIVMKANIDSVQRVEPHKFSSIELNPHF
;
A
#
# COMPACT_ATOMS: atom_id res chain seq x y z
N MET A 1 -48.48 -7.81 -3.11
CA MET A 1 -47.48 -6.79 -2.76
C MET A 1 -46.85 -7.16 -1.44
N SER A 2 -45.54 -6.93 -1.33
CA SER A 2 -44.67 -7.17 -0.16
C SER A 2 -44.21 -8.61 0.07
N PHE A 3 -43.05 -8.94 -0.50
CA PHE A 3 -42.15 -9.99 -0.03
C PHE A 3 -40.71 -9.46 -0.15
N PHE A 4 -40.35 -8.49 0.69
CA PHE A 4 -38.94 -8.28 1.02
C PHE A 4 -38.60 -9.19 2.19
N SER A 5 -38.14 -10.40 1.89
CA SER A 5 -37.40 -11.20 2.86
C SER A 5 -35.98 -10.65 2.90
N ALA A 6 -35.61 -10.05 4.03
CA ALA A 6 -34.25 -9.63 4.30
C ALA A 6 -33.34 -10.86 4.33
N SER A 7 -32.69 -11.14 3.19
CA SER A 7 -31.50 -12.00 3.19
C SER A 7 -30.46 -11.26 4.03
N ALA A 8 -30.18 -11.81 5.22
CA ALA A 8 -29.19 -11.26 6.12
C ALA A 8 -27.86 -11.20 5.36
N ARG A 9 -27.45 -10.00 4.95
CA ARG A 9 -26.10 -9.76 4.45
C ARG A 9 -25.17 -10.32 5.52
N PRO A 10 -24.30 -11.29 5.21
CA PRO A 10 -23.29 -11.70 6.18
C PRO A 10 -22.55 -10.43 6.57
N ASN A 11 -22.64 -10.08 7.85
CA ASN A 11 -22.00 -8.89 8.39
C ASN A 11 -20.50 -9.19 8.41
N LEU A 12 -19.86 -9.04 7.25
CA LEU A 12 -18.42 -9.18 7.10
C LEU A 12 -17.80 -8.07 7.94
N LYS A 13 -17.33 -8.44 9.13
CA LYS A 13 -16.65 -7.56 10.09
C LYS A 13 -15.43 -6.85 9.44
N HIS A 14 -14.97 -7.32 8.28
CA HIS A 14 -13.86 -6.75 7.52
C HIS A 14 -14.36 -6.19 6.17
N ARG A 15 -14.51 -4.86 6.07
CA ARG A 15 -14.94 -4.17 4.83
C ARG A 15 -13.81 -3.97 3.80
N ALA A 16 -12.56 -4.21 4.18
CA ALA A 16 -11.46 -4.31 3.24
C ALA A 16 -11.35 -5.78 2.79
N THR A 17 -12.07 -6.17 1.76
CA THR A 17 -11.85 -7.47 1.12
C THR A 17 -10.68 -7.34 0.15
N VAL A 18 -9.92 -8.42 0.01
CA VAL A 18 -8.79 -8.55 -0.93
C VAL A 18 -9.19 -8.25 -2.39
N PHE A 19 -10.49 -8.32 -2.71
CA PHE A 19 -11.02 -8.14 -4.05
C PHE A 19 -11.75 -6.81 -4.27
N SER A 20 -11.78 -5.92 -3.27
CA SER A 20 -12.46 -4.63 -3.39
C SER A 20 -11.48 -3.47 -3.30
N LEU A 21 -11.58 -2.56 -4.27
CA LEU A 21 -10.79 -1.32 -4.27
C LEU A 21 -11.31 -0.32 -3.22
N GLY A 22 -12.63 -0.20 -3.04
CA GLY A 22 -13.21 0.71 -2.05
C GLY A 22 -12.63 2.12 -2.14
N ASN A 23 -12.23 2.69 -1.00
CA ASN A 23 -11.54 3.99 -0.91
C ASN A 23 -10.01 3.86 -0.91
N ARG A 24 -9.47 2.67 -1.21
CA ARG A 24 -8.02 2.41 -1.13
C ARG A 24 -7.25 3.18 -2.20
N ASP A 25 -7.90 3.61 -3.27
CA ASP A 25 -7.30 4.45 -4.32
C ASP A 25 -6.91 5.85 -3.85
N CYS A 26 -7.41 6.30 -2.69
CA CYS A 26 -7.04 7.57 -2.07
C CYS A 26 -5.52 7.69 -1.83
N VAL A 27 -4.82 6.56 -1.58
CA VAL A 27 -3.35 6.55 -1.41
C VAL A 27 -2.60 7.07 -2.62
N LEU A 28 -3.16 6.94 -3.83
CA LEU A 28 -2.56 7.41 -5.07
C LEU A 28 -2.94 8.84 -5.44
N LYS A 29 -3.99 9.37 -4.79
CA LYS A 29 -4.61 10.66 -5.11
C LYS A 29 -4.38 11.64 -3.98
N GLN A 30 -5.37 11.82 -3.10
CA GLN A 30 -5.36 12.84 -2.06
C GLN A 30 -4.27 12.58 -1.02
N GLU A 31 -3.93 11.32 -0.79
CA GLU A 31 -3.01 10.95 0.29
C GLU A 31 -1.58 10.68 -0.16
N LEU A 32 -1.25 10.83 -1.45
CA LEU A 32 0.06 10.47 -2.00
C LEU A 32 1.23 11.09 -1.22
N GLU A 33 1.10 12.37 -0.85
CA GLU A 33 2.09 13.14 -0.08
C GLU A 33 1.53 13.52 1.31
N ALA A 34 0.55 12.77 1.82
CA ALA A 34 -0.03 13.03 3.13
C ALA A 34 1.01 12.90 4.25
N PRO A 35 0.82 13.60 5.39
CA PRO A 35 1.70 13.51 6.53
C PRO A 35 1.99 12.07 6.96
N ILE A 36 3.21 11.87 7.47
CA ILE A 36 3.67 10.57 7.95
C ILE A 36 2.75 10.12 9.08
N MET A 37 2.28 8.87 9.00
CA MET A 37 1.47 8.27 10.04
C MET A 37 2.29 8.10 11.32
N VAL A 38 1.79 8.68 12.41
CA VAL A 38 2.40 8.56 13.74
C VAL A 38 1.51 7.67 14.59
N PRO A 39 1.94 6.45 14.98
CA PRO A 39 1.09 5.46 15.64
C PRO A 39 0.33 6.00 16.85
N HIS A 40 0.98 6.81 17.69
CA HIS A 40 0.37 7.40 18.89
C HIS A 40 -0.63 8.52 18.60
N ALA A 41 -0.43 9.28 17.51
CA ALA A 41 -1.37 10.31 17.09
C ALA A 41 -2.56 9.70 16.34
N GLN A 42 -2.28 8.66 15.55
CA GLN A 42 -3.28 7.91 14.80
C GLN A 42 -4.19 7.12 15.73
N GLN A 43 -3.66 6.48 16.78
CA GLN A 43 -4.47 5.88 17.83
C GLN A 43 -5.48 6.87 18.44
N LYS A 44 -5.07 8.12 18.70
CA LYS A 44 -6.00 9.14 19.25
C LYS A 44 -7.03 9.63 18.23
N ALA A 45 -6.66 9.74 16.96
CA ALA A 45 -7.58 10.12 15.89
C ALA A 45 -8.59 8.99 15.59
N ASP A 46 -8.10 7.75 15.52
CA ASP A 46 -8.89 6.53 15.36
C ASP A 46 -9.82 6.33 16.55
N ILE A 47 -9.38 6.61 17.78
CA ILE A 47 -10.25 6.61 18.97
C ILE A 47 -11.39 7.62 18.84
N LYS A 48 -11.14 8.85 18.39
CA LYS A 48 -12.20 9.87 18.22
C LYS A 48 -13.18 9.54 17.09
N VAL A 49 -12.68 9.04 15.97
CA VAL A 49 -13.51 8.57 14.85
C VAL A 49 -14.31 7.33 15.28
N MET A 50 -13.68 6.43 16.04
CA MET A 50 -14.30 5.25 16.61
C MET A 50 -15.37 5.62 17.64
N GLU A 51 -15.15 6.57 18.55
CA GLU A 51 -16.18 7.08 19.46
C GLU A 51 -17.42 7.58 18.70
N SER A 52 -17.21 8.31 17.60
CA SER A 52 -18.32 8.80 16.75
C SER A 52 -19.04 7.66 16.01
N LEU A 53 -18.33 6.62 15.55
CA LEU A 53 -18.91 5.51 14.76
C LEU A 53 -19.50 4.40 15.64
N VAL A 54 -18.89 4.09 16.78
CA VAL A 54 -19.38 3.14 17.78
C VAL A 54 -20.72 3.58 18.33
N HIS A 55 -20.89 4.89 18.58
CA HIS A 55 -22.16 5.45 19.02
C HIS A 55 -23.27 5.34 17.95
N GLN A 56 -22.92 5.38 16.66
CA GLN A 56 -23.87 5.28 15.56
C GLN A 56 -24.20 3.84 15.15
N LEU A 57 -23.28 2.88 15.35
CA LEU A 57 -23.40 1.52 14.81
C LEU A 57 -23.47 0.41 15.86
N ASN A 58 -23.37 0.73 17.16
CA ASN A 58 -23.48 -0.23 18.28
C ASN A 58 -22.50 -1.43 18.13
N LEU A 59 -21.28 -1.13 17.68
CA LEU A 59 -20.21 -2.10 17.46
C LEU A 59 -19.19 -2.01 18.59
N ASN A 60 -19.00 -3.07 19.36
CA ASN A 60 -18.10 -3.07 20.53
C ASN A 60 -16.64 -3.43 20.19
N ASP A 61 -16.33 -3.85 18.96
CA ASP A 61 -14.98 -4.33 18.56
C ASP A 61 -14.59 -3.84 17.15
N PHE A 62 -14.42 -2.53 16.95
CA PHE A 62 -13.89 -1.99 15.69
C PHE A 62 -12.39 -1.69 15.84
N VAL A 63 -11.52 -2.50 15.25
CA VAL A 63 -10.09 -2.18 15.14
C VAL A 63 -9.86 -1.49 13.81
N PHE A 64 -9.46 -0.22 13.81
CA PHE A 64 -8.94 0.46 12.61
C PHE A 64 -7.61 -0.19 12.22
N GLN A 65 -7.66 -1.18 11.33
CA GLN A 65 -6.45 -1.66 10.65
C GLN A 65 -6.30 -0.89 9.35
N HIS A 66 -5.29 -0.03 9.28
CA HIS A 66 -4.90 0.57 8.02
C HIS A 66 -4.42 -0.54 7.07
N PRO A 67 -5.01 -0.67 5.87
CA PRO A 67 -4.49 -1.55 4.85
C PRO A 67 -3.01 -1.26 4.60
N PHE A 68 -2.23 -2.28 4.26
CA PHE A 68 -0.78 -2.16 4.19
C PHE A 68 -0.30 -1.06 3.24
N GLU A 69 -0.98 -0.84 2.12
CA GLU A 69 -0.58 0.19 1.17
C GLU A 69 -0.58 1.60 1.76
N TYR A 70 -1.37 1.88 2.80
CA TYR A 70 -1.31 3.15 3.53
C TYR A 70 -0.03 3.26 4.34
N LEU A 71 0.35 2.19 5.06
CA LEU A 71 1.59 2.13 5.83
C LEU A 71 2.79 2.29 4.89
N PHE A 72 2.78 1.53 3.79
CA PHE A 72 3.79 1.60 2.75
C PHE A 72 3.88 3.00 2.13
N ARG A 73 2.74 3.61 1.76
CA ARG A 73 2.68 5.01 1.27
C ARG A 73 3.39 5.94 2.23
N SER A 74 3.05 5.89 3.52
CA SER A 74 3.61 6.76 4.54
C SER A 74 5.12 6.57 4.73
N GLU A 75 5.58 5.32 4.82
CA GLU A 75 6.99 4.97 5.01
C GLU A 75 7.82 5.40 3.79
N GLN A 76 7.37 5.06 2.58
CA GLN A 76 8.11 5.36 1.35
C GLN A 76 8.13 6.87 1.07
N PHE A 77 7.06 7.62 1.38
CA PHE A 77 7.08 9.07 1.25
C PHE A 77 8.07 9.72 2.23
N ALA A 78 8.08 9.25 3.48
CA ALA A 78 9.04 9.73 4.49
C ALA A 78 10.49 9.52 4.03
N LEU A 79 10.78 8.32 3.51
CA LEU A 79 12.10 7.99 2.99
C LEU A 79 12.46 8.88 1.79
N LEU A 80 11.55 9.01 0.82
CA LEU A 80 11.74 9.85 -0.35
C LEU A 80 12.05 11.29 0.02
N ASP A 81 11.23 11.91 0.89
CA ASP A 81 11.37 13.32 1.25
C ASP A 81 12.70 13.56 1.98
N ASN A 82 13.07 12.67 2.89
CA ASN A 82 14.36 12.71 3.58
C ASN A 82 15.52 12.54 2.59
N CYS A 83 15.49 11.51 1.74
CA CYS A 83 16.55 11.27 0.76
C CYS A 83 16.72 12.45 -0.20
N CYS A 84 15.62 13.08 -0.65
CA CYS A 84 15.70 14.23 -1.53
C CYS A 84 16.38 15.43 -0.86
N ARG A 85 16.03 15.72 0.39
CA ARG A 85 16.63 16.84 1.15
C ARG A 85 18.09 16.56 1.49
N GLU A 86 18.38 15.36 1.99
CA GLU A 86 19.73 14.97 2.38
C GLU A 86 20.66 14.90 1.17
N TYR A 87 20.22 14.41 0.01
CA TYR A 87 21.08 14.40 -1.18
C TYR A 87 21.52 15.81 -1.59
N LEU A 88 20.59 16.78 -1.62
CA LEU A 88 20.92 18.16 -1.95
C LEU A 88 21.81 18.79 -0.87
N PHE A 89 21.50 18.55 0.41
CA PHE A 89 22.33 19.01 1.52
C PHE A 89 23.76 18.48 1.43
N LEU A 90 23.95 17.20 1.12
CA LEU A 90 25.27 16.59 1.00
C LEU A 90 26.06 17.17 -0.17
N CYS A 91 25.41 17.39 -1.32
CA CYS A 91 26.01 18.06 -2.47
C CYS A 91 26.53 19.45 -2.09
N ASP A 92 25.70 20.26 -1.42
CA ASP A 92 26.01 21.64 -1.10
C ASP A 92 27.01 21.76 0.06
N PHE A 93 26.81 21.02 1.14
CA PHE A 93 27.61 21.12 2.36
C PHE A 93 29.04 20.60 2.15
N PHE A 94 29.19 19.49 1.41
CA PHE A 94 30.50 18.88 1.15
C PHE A 94 31.09 19.28 -0.22
N MET A 95 30.42 20.16 -0.97
CA MET A 95 30.83 20.63 -2.30
C MET A 95 31.14 19.45 -3.25
N LEU A 96 30.28 18.43 -3.22
CA LEU A 96 30.48 17.20 -3.98
C LEU A 96 30.15 17.42 -5.46
N ASP A 97 30.97 16.86 -6.34
CA ASP A 97 30.66 16.82 -7.76
C ASP A 97 29.64 15.71 -8.08
N ASN A 98 29.15 15.72 -9.32
CA ASN A 98 28.16 14.76 -9.81
C ASN A 98 28.65 13.29 -9.81
N ARG A 99 29.95 13.02 -9.58
CA ARG A 99 30.51 11.67 -9.54
C ARG A 99 30.66 11.17 -8.10
N ALA A 100 31.07 12.05 -7.19
CA ALA A 100 31.27 11.75 -5.77
C ALA A 100 29.95 11.75 -4.99
N ALA A 101 29.03 12.66 -5.30
CA ALA A 101 27.76 12.80 -4.57
C ALA A 101 26.94 11.50 -4.52
N PRO A 102 26.70 10.77 -5.63
CA PRO A 102 25.95 9.52 -5.58
C PRO A 102 26.61 8.44 -4.71
N LYS A 103 27.93 8.35 -4.76
CA LYS A 103 28.68 7.36 -3.97
C LYS A 103 28.59 7.68 -2.47
N PHE A 104 28.85 8.93 -2.09
CA PHE A 104 28.78 9.37 -0.71
C PHE A 104 27.37 9.22 -0.12
N PHE A 105 26.35 9.57 -0.91
CA PHE A 105 24.96 9.35 -0.53
C PHE A 105 24.64 7.88 -0.26
N MET A 106 25.10 6.98 -1.14
CA MET A 106 24.89 5.53 -0.96
C MET A 106 25.65 4.99 0.25
N ASP A 107 26.85 5.48 0.56
CA ASP A 107 27.58 5.08 1.78
C ASP A 107 26.77 5.37 3.06
N ILE A 108 25.88 6.38 3.03
CA ILE A 108 24.99 6.73 4.14
C ILE A 108 23.68 5.91 4.10
N PHE A 109 23.01 5.86 2.94
CA PHE A 109 21.64 5.34 2.84
C PHE A 109 21.53 3.87 2.44
N GLU A 110 22.59 3.21 1.96
CA GLU A 110 22.50 1.85 1.41
C GLU A 110 21.91 0.85 2.42
N LYS A 111 22.32 0.91 3.69
CA LYS A 111 21.79 0.02 4.73
C LYS A 111 20.29 0.27 4.99
N THR A 112 19.86 1.52 4.95
CA THR A 112 18.44 1.89 5.08
C THR A 112 17.65 1.34 3.90
N PHE A 113 18.14 1.51 2.67
CA PHE A 113 17.49 0.94 1.49
C PHE A 113 17.36 -0.59 1.55
N LYS A 114 18.42 -1.29 1.97
CA LYS A 114 18.38 -2.75 2.14
C LYS A 114 17.37 -3.18 3.20
N LEU A 115 17.27 -2.47 4.32
CA LEU A 115 16.27 -2.74 5.36
C LEU A 115 14.85 -2.56 4.82
N MET A 116 14.58 -1.43 4.16
CA MET A 116 13.28 -1.12 3.59
C MET A 116 12.86 -2.14 2.51
N GLN A 117 13.79 -2.51 1.63
CA GLN A 117 13.57 -3.55 0.63
C GLN A 117 13.20 -4.89 1.27
N LYS A 118 13.98 -5.33 2.26
CA LYS A 118 13.74 -6.61 2.95
C LYS A 118 12.39 -6.64 3.67
N ASN A 119 12.03 -5.55 4.35
CA ASN A 119 10.74 -5.45 5.04
C ASN A 119 9.58 -5.51 4.06
N PHE A 120 9.70 -4.80 2.94
CA PHE A 120 8.68 -4.82 1.89
C PHE A 120 8.56 -6.19 1.23
N GLU A 121 9.68 -6.81 0.87
CA GLU A 121 9.72 -8.16 0.29
C GLU A 121 9.07 -9.18 1.22
N SER A 122 9.37 -9.13 2.52
CA SER A 122 8.77 -10.02 3.52
C SER A 122 7.25 -9.88 3.64
N TYR A 123 6.69 -8.69 3.40
CA TYR A 123 5.25 -8.51 3.37
C TYR A 123 4.66 -9.05 2.05
N VAL A 124 5.27 -8.66 0.93
CA VAL A 124 4.78 -9.00 -0.41
C VAL A 124 4.83 -10.51 -0.65
N SER A 125 5.86 -11.21 -0.16
CA SER A 125 6.04 -12.66 -0.36
C SER A 125 4.86 -13.51 0.10
N ASP A 126 4.13 -13.07 1.12
CA ASP A 126 3.00 -13.79 1.70
C ASP A 126 1.64 -13.14 1.41
N SER A 127 1.62 -12.01 0.70
CA SER A 127 0.39 -11.29 0.37
C SER A 127 -0.37 -11.96 -0.78
N PHE A 128 -1.65 -12.25 -0.58
CA PHE A 128 -2.59 -12.68 -1.62
C PHE A 128 -3.51 -11.54 -2.08
N ASP A 129 -3.18 -10.29 -1.72
CA ASP A 129 -3.95 -9.11 -2.10
C ASP A 129 -3.37 -8.44 -3.36
N PRO A 130 -3.89 -8.78 -4.57
CA PRO A 130 -3.36 -8.20 -5.80
C PRO A 130 -3.65 -6.70 -5.90
N ILE A 131 -4.70 -6.20 -5.24
CA ILE A 131 -5.03 -4.77 -5.23
C ILE A 131 -4.01 -4.02 -4.37
N ALA A 132 -3.69 -4.51 -3.17
CA ALA A 132 -2.64 -3.93 -2.32
C ALA A 132 -1.30 -3.86 -3.06
N ILE A 133 -0.89 -4.97 -3.68
CA ILE A 133 0.38 -5.07 -4.40
C ILE A 133 0.41 -4.07 -5.57
N LEU A 134 -0.68 -3.98 -6.34
CA LEU A 134 -0.80 -3.05 -7.45
C LEU A 134 -0.76 -1.59 -6.98
N LEU A 135 -1.43 -1.25 -5.88
CA LEU A 135 -1.39 0.09 -5.28
C LEU A 135 0.01 0.44 -4.80
N CYS A 136 0.72 -0.47 -4.12
CA CYS A 136 2.12 -0.29 -3.73
C CYS A 136 3.02 -0.05 -4.95
N MET A 137 2.86 -0.83 -6.02
CA MET A 137 3.62 -0.63 -7.26
C MET A 137 3.37 0.76 -7.87
N HIS A 138 2.10 1.19 -7.93
CA HIS A 138 1.75 2.53 -8.43
C HIS A 138 2.28 3.65 -7.54
N LEU A 139 2.30 3.48 -6.22
CA LEU A 139 2.95 4.42 -5.30
C LEU A 139 4.43 4.59 -5.66
N VAL A 140 5.15 3.48 -5.88
CA VAL A 140 6.57 3.53 -6.27
C VAL A 140 6.78 4.28 -7.59
N TYR A 141 5.95 4.03 -8.61
CA TYR A 141 6.02 4.79 -9.87
C TYR A 141 5.81 6.30 -9.64
N ARG A 142 4.85 6.70 -8.80
CA ARG A 142 4.61 8.12 -8.49
C ARG A 142 5.79 8.73 -7.73
N TYR A 143 6.37 8.03 -6.78
CA TYR A 143 7.55 8.47 -6.02
C TYR A 143 8.79 8.57 -6.90
N GLN A 144 8.96 7.67 -7.87
CA GLN A 144 10.03 7.79 -8.87
C GLN A 144 9.90 9.08 -9.67
N VAL A 145 8.69 9.43 -10.11
CA VAL A 145 8.44 10.71 -10.82
C VAL A 145 8.77 11.90 -9.92
N ILE A 146 8.40 11.87 -8.65
CA ILE A 146 8.70 12.94 -7.69
C ILE A 146 10.22 13.06 -7.47
N ALA A 147 10.94 11.97 -7.26
CA ALA A 147 12.39 11.95 -7.09
C ALA A 147 13.12 12.59 -8.28
N ASN A 148 12.72 12.24 -9.50
CA ASN A 148 13.30 12.80 -10.72
C ASN A 148 12.98 14.30 -10.86
N LYS A 149 11.75 14.74 -10.53
CA LYS A 149 11.40 16.17 -10.49
C LYS A 149 12.20 16.96 -9.46
N ARG A 150 12.61 16.31 -8.36
CA ARG A 150 13.47 16.90 -7.31
C ARG A 150 14.96 16.76 -7.61
N SER A 151 15.35 16.35 -8.82
CA SER A 151 16.75 16.18 -9.25
C SER A 151 17.54 15.14 -8.46
N VAL A 152 16.89 14.09 -7.95
CA VAL A 152 17.53 13.00 -7.20
C VAL A 152 17.29 11.64 -7.91
N PRO A 153 17.84 11.45 -9.13
CA PRO A 153 17.62 10.24 -9.93
C PRO A 153 18.33 9.00 -9.36
N ILE A 154 19.24 9.17 -8.38
CA ILE A 154 19.95 8.08 -7.73
C ILE A 154 19.01 7.09 -7.01
N LEU A 155 17.79 7.53 -6.67
CA LEU A 155 16.74 6.68 -6.10
C LEU A 155 16.07 5.75 -7.13
N ASN A 156 16.26 5.96 -8.43
CA ASN A 156 15.60 5.16 -9.47
C ASN A 156 15.91 3.66 -9.32
N LYS A 157 17.17 3.31 -9.05
CA LYS A 157 17.56 1.91 -8.85
C LYS A 157 16.84 1.27 -7.65
N PHE A 158 16.66 2.03 -6.57
CA PHE A 158 15.91 1.55 -5.41
C PHE A 158 14.45 1.32 -5.75
N HIS A 159 13.81 2.26 -6.45
CA HIS A 159 12.41 2.14 -6.89
C HIS A 159 12.20 0.99 -7.87
N GLU A 160 13.12 0.78 -8.83
CA GLU A 160 13.07 -0.34 -9.79
C GLU A 160 13.08 -1.70 -9.09
N ILE A 161 13.86 -1.85 -8.01
CA ILE A 161 13.86 -3.07 -7.20
C ILE A 161 12.49 -3.30 -6.54
N LEU A 162 11.88 -2.26 -5.96
CA LEU A 162 10.56 -2.39 -5.33
C LEU A 162 9.47 -2.73 -6.35
N ILE A 163 9.52 -2.12 -7.54
CA ILE A 163 8.62 -2.45 -8.65
C ILE A 163 8.78 -3.92 -9.04
N SER A 164 10.00 -4.40 -9.22
CA SER A 164 10.24 -5.80 -9.59
C SER A 164 9.72 -6.79 -8.53
N ILE A 165 9.86 -6.47 -7.24
CA ILE A 165 9.28 -7.27 -6.15
C ILE A 165 7.75 -7.36 -6.30
N CYS A 166 7.09 -6.24 -6.60
CA CYS A 166 5.65 -6.20 -6.82
C CYS A 166 5.23 -7.02 -8.05
N GLU A 167 5.88 -6.81 -9.18
CA GLU A 167 5.57 -7.46 -10.46
C GLU A 167 5.64 -8.98 -10.33
N ASN A 168 6.74 -9.49 -9.76
CA ASN A 168 6.94 -10.92 -9.55
C ASN A 168 5.82 -11.53 -8.70
N ARG A 169 5.44 -10.88 -7.60
CA ARG A 169 4.38 -11.39 -6.73
C ARG A 169 3.01 -11.28 -7.37
N PHE A 170 2.71 -10.15 -8.01
CA PHE A 170 1.44 -9.91 -8.67
C PHE A 170 1.15 -10.99 -9.71
N GLU A 171 2.15 -11.35 -10.51
CA GLU A 171 2.03 -12.44 -11.48
C GLU A 171 1.68 -13.78 -10.83
N ILE A 172 2.35 -14.14 -9.72
CA ILE A 172 2.08 -15.37 -8.96
C ILE A 172 0.63 -15.38 -8.45
N VAL A 173 0.18 -14.30 -7.82
CA VAL A 173 -1.18 -14.20 -7.26
C VAL A 173 -2.23 -14.25 -8.36
N MET A 174 -2.01 -13.55 -9.48
CA MET A 174 -2.94 -13.56 -10.60
C MET A 174 -3.04 -14.94 -11.26
N LYS A 175 -1.93 -15.66 -11.43
CA LYS A 175 -1.94 -17.05 -11.90
C LYS A 175 -2.72 -17.96 -10.95
N ALA A 176 -2.51 -17.83 -9.64
CA ALA A 176 -3.26 -18.60 -8.66
C ALA A 176 -4.78 -18.30 -8.71
N ASN A 177 -5.17 -17.04 -8.92
CA ASN A 177 -6.57 -16.65 -9.09
C ASN A 177 -7.18 -17.25 -10.37
N ILE A 178 -6.45 -17.23 -11.49
CA ILE A 178 -6.88 -17.84 -12.76
C ILE A 178 -7.10 -19.35 -12.56
N ASP A 179 -6.13 -20.04 -11.96
CA ASP A 179 -6.22 -21.46 -11.64
C ASP A 179 -7.42 -21.77 -10.73
N SER A 180 -7.68 -20.92 -9.74
CA SER A 180 -8.81 -21.06 -8.82
C SER A 180 -10.14 -21.02 -9.57
N VAL A 181 -10.32 -20.04 -10.47
CA VAL A 181 -11.54 -19.92 -11.30
C VAL A 181 -11.68 -21.09 -12.25
N GLN A 182 -10.59 -21.58 -12.85
CA GLN A 182 -10.63 -22.71 -13.78
C GLN A 182 -11.01 -24.04 -13.10
N ARG A 183 -10.59 -24.23 -11.84
CA ARG A 183 -10.86 -25.46 -11.07
C ARG A 183 -12.20 -25.45 -10.33
N VAL A 184 -12.92 -24.33 -10.36
CA VAL A 184 -14.24 -24.22 -9.74
C VAL A 184 -15.21 -25.17 -10.45
N GLU A 185 -15.81 -26.08 -9.68
CA GLU A 185 -16.91 -26.93 -10.14
C GLU A 185 -18.25 -26.19 -9.96
N PRO A 186 -18.94 -25.78 -11.05
CA PRO A 186 -20.15 -24.95 -10.95
C PRO A 186 -21.28 -25.57 -10.12
N HIS A 187 -21.36 -26.91 -10.11
CA HIS A 187 -22.41 -27.66 -9.40
C HIS A 187 -22.29 -27.56 -7.86
N LYS A 188 -21.09 -27.24 -7.34
CA LYS A 188 -20.86 -26.99 -5.90
C LYS A 188 -21.39 -25.62 -5.45
N PHE A 189 -21.76 -24.74 -6.38
CA PHE A 189 -22.27 -23.39 -6.13
C PHE A 189 -23.80 -23.26 -6.30
N SER A 190 -24.53 -24.38 -6.26
CA SER A 190 -25.97 -24.50 -6.57
C SER A 190 -26.93 -23.68 -5.71
N SER A 191 -26.44 -22.92 -4.73
CA SER A 191 -27.20 -21.99 -3.89
C SER A 191 -26.82 -20.50 -4.02
N ILE A 192 -25.92 -20.14 -4.94
CA ILE A 192 -25.47 -18.74 -5.09
C ILE A 192 -26.31 -18.02 -6.16
N GLU A 193 -26.78 -16.82 -5.82
CA GLU A 193 -27.47 -15.91 -6.75
C GLU A 193 -26.67 -15.75 -8.03
N LEU A 194 -27.28 -16.08 -9.18
CA LEU A 194 -26.67 -16.02 -10.51
C LEU A 194 -26.59 -14.59 -11.08
N ASN A 195 -26.98 -13.59 -10.29
CA ASN A 195 -26.91 -12.21 -10.73
C ASN A 195 -25.45 -11.74 -10.65
N PRO A 196 -24.98 -10.93 -11.62
CA PRO A 196 -23.68 -10.30 -11.50
C PRO A 196 -23.66 -9.49 -10.21
N HIS A 197 -22.65 -9.73 -9.37
CA HIS A 197 -22.34 -8.86 -8.24
C HIS A 197 -21.68 -7.59 -8.82
N PHE A 198 -22.50 -6.57 -9.05
CA PHE A 198 -22.05 -5.23 -9.48
C PHE A 198 -21.57 -4.39 -8.29
#